data_AF-A0A7Y5U9K0-F1
#
_entry.id   AF-A0A7Y5U9K0-F1
#
_cell.length_a   1.000
_cell.length_b   1.000
_cell.length_c   1.000
_cell.angle_alpha   90.00
_cell.angle_beta   90.00
_cell.angle_gamma   90.00
#
_symmetry.space_group_name_H-M   'P 1'
#
loop_
_entity.id
_entity.type
_entity.pdbx_description
1 polymer ?
#
loop_
_entity_poly.entity_id
_entity_poly.type
_entity_poly.pdbx_seq_one_letter_code
_entity_poly.pdbx_strand_id
1 'polypeptide(L)'
;MQGLELVRYVIEKVQDRGLGMFGATTAPTPLSPEQLDALTFPNGSPLSPSLREWLAFDASIVGWFEDLETPAFAASNMGDVARAAYAEERHTTAFSTLSTQALPDNGYLLPGGKVVRRFLYTGATDSTGEYPILAFDVDGLPFVGIEQPGFDVWLACAAGVLFPPRQVIGSFIDDELLGPRMKEHADKLFGGRLSLALGDEGFDPPATQEVDTEETVLLGPNDPLEDGYVVIQEIVNPLTGTPMRVAARSSAVRSR
;
A
#
# COMPACT_ATOMS: atom_id res chain seq x y z
N MET A 1 -12.89 -1.08 12.14
CA MET A 1 -11.90 -0.21 12.80
C MET A 1 -11.19 0.60 11.72
N GLN A 2 -10.92 1.88 11.93
CA GLN A 2 -10.18 2.72 10.98
C GLN A 2 -9.48 3.89 11.68
N GLY A 3 -8.60 4.59 10.97
CA GLY A 3 -7.84 5.74 11.46
C GLY A 3 -6.95 5.40 12.66
N LEU A 4 -6.91 6.30 13.64
CA LEU A 4 -6.09 6.15 14.85
C LEU A 4 -6.37 4.87 15.63
N GLU A 5 -7.62 4.42 15.69
CA GLU A 5 -7.97 3.18 16.39
C GLU A 5 -7.28 1.97 15.74
N LEU A 6 -7.26 1.95 14.40
CA LEU A 6 -6.62 0.88 13.62
C LEU A 6 -5.10 0.89 13.79
N VAL A 7 -4.47 2.07 13.73
CA VAL A 7 -3.02 2.18 13.94
C VAL A 7 -2.63 1.72 15.33
N ARG A 8 -3.35 2.14 16.38
CA ARG A 8 -3.06 1.71 17.76
C ARG A 8 -3.17 0.20 17.94
N TYR A 9 -4.18 -0.41 17.33
CA TYR A 9 -4.31 -1.86 17.33
C TYR A 9 -3.15 -2.55 16.59
N VAL A 10 -2.69 -2.00 15.46
CA VAL A 10 -1.50 -2.51 14.77
C VAL A 10 -0.26 -2.39 15.66
N ILE A 11 -0.02 -1.24 16.29
CA ILE A 11 1.11 -1.01 17.21
C ILE A 11 1.10 -2.04 18.34
N GLU A 12 -0.04 -2.25 19.00
CA GLU A 12 -0.18 -3.26 20.05
C GLU A 12 0.26 -4.65 19.56
N LYS A 13 -0.19 -5.05 18.37
CA LYS A 13 0.14 -6.37 17.83
C LYS A 13 1.58 -6.50 17.35
N VAL A 14 2.17 -5.43 16.80
CA VAL A 14 3.59 -5.39 16.45
C VAL A 14 4.44 -5.53 17.72
N GLN A 15 4.10 -4.82 18.79
CA GLN A 15 4.80 -4.90 20.09
C GLN A 15 4.69 -6.29 20.74
N ASP A 16 3.54 -6.95 20.66
CA ASP A 16 3.30 -8.25 21.31
C ASP A 16 4.12 -9.40 20.70
N ARG A 17 4.18 -9.47 19.36
CA ARG A 17 4.66 -10.69 18.68
C ARG A 17 5.52 -10.44 17.44
N GLY A 18 5.68 -9.19 17.02
CA GLY A 18 6.15 -8.87 15.67
C GLY A 18 5.12 -9.28 14.61
N LEU A 19 4.97 -8.52 13.53
CA LEU A 19 3.90 -8.77 12.57
C LEU A 19 4.24 -8.47 11.11
N GLY A 20 3.74 -9.34 10.24
CA GLY A 20 3.68 -9.14 8.79
C GLY A 20 5.03 -8.73 8.19
N MET A 21 5.02 -7.66 7.40
CA MET A 21 6.22 -7.16 6.76
C MET A 21 7.23 -6.49 7.71
N PHE A 22 6.81 -6.20 8.94
CA PHE A 22 7.63 -5.51 9.94
C PHE A 22 8.47 -6.49 10.76
N GLY A 23 8.15 -7.79 10.71
CA GLY A 23 8.80 -8.81 11.55
C GLY A 23 8.69 -8.49 13.04
N ALA A 24 9.56 -9.09 13.86
CA ALA A 24 9.76 -8.59 15.22
C ALA A 24 10.60 -7.31 15.15
N THR A 25 9.95 -6.16 15.27
CA THR A 25 10.62 -4.87 15.43
C THR A 25 11.31 -4.87 16.79
N THR A 26 12.57 -5.31 16.86
CA THR A 26 13.24 -5.51 18.15
C THR A 26 13.66 -4.20 18.84
N ALA A 27 13.64 -3.06 18.13
CA ALA A 27 13.93 -1.74 18.68
C ALA A 27 13.28 -0.62 17.84
N PRO A 28 12.02 -0.24 18.10
CA PRO A 28 11.38 0.87 17.38
C PRO A 28 12.11 2.20 17.63
N THR A 29 12.13 3.09 16.63
CA THR A 29 12.78 4.41 16.73
C THR A 29 11.74 5.53 16.60
N PRO A 30 11.11 5.96 17.71
CA PRO A 30 10.05 6.96 17.69
C PRO A 30 10.59 8.38 17.47
N LEU A 31 9.81 9.22 16.80
CA LEU A 31 10.04 10.67 16.80
C LEU A 31 9.46 11.30 18.08
N SER A 32 10.12 12.34 18.59
CA SER A 32 9.63 13.13 19.72
C SER A 32 8.38 13.95 19.34
N PRO A 33 7.57 14.37 20.33
CA PRO A 33 6.45 15.27 20.08
C PRO A 33 6.85 16.57 19.37
N GLU A 34 7.99 17.15 19.76
CA GLU A 34 8.51 18.39 19.16
C GLU A 34 8.91 18.17 17.70
N GLN A 35 9.53 17.02 17.38
CA GLN A 35 9.85 16.66 16.00
C GLN A 35 8.56 16.49 15.17
N LEU A 36 7.55 15.79 15.70
CA LEU A 36 6.28 15.57 15.02
C LEU A 36 5.49 16.86 14.79
N ASP A 37 5.57 17.82 15.71
CA ASP A 37 4.91 19.14 15.58
C ASP A 37 5.61 20.05 14.57
N ALA A 38 6.92 19.91 14.42
CA ALA A 38 7.68 20.63 13.39
C ALA A 38 7.55 19.99 11.99
N LEU A 39 7.20 18.71 11.92
CA LEU A 39 7.22 17.95 10.67
C LEU A 39 6.02 18.27 9.78
N THR A 40 6.31 18.72 8.56
CA THR A 40 5.32 19.01 7.51
C THR A 40 5.83 18.51 6.16
N PHE A 41 4.92 18.13 5.26
CA PHE A 41 5.31 17.80 3.90
C PHE A 41 5.80 19.04 3.15
N PRO A 42 6.61 18.90 2.09
CA PRO A 42 7.15 20.04 1.34
C PRO A 42 6.10 20.95 0.71
N ASN A 43 4.87 20.46 0.49
CA ASN A 43 3.74 21.28 0.03
C ASN A 43 3.01 22.01 1.18
N GLY A 44 3.53 21.95 2.40
CA GLY A 44 2.96 22.56 3.60
C GLY A 44 1.84 21.73 4.25
N SER A 45 1.48 20.59 3.68
CA SER A 45 0.41 19.75 4.21
C SER A 45 0.84 19.07 5.52
N PRO A 46 -0.07 18.92 6.49
CA PRO A 46 0.24 18.27 7.76
C PRO A 46 0.35 16.75 7.60
N LEU A 47 0.92 16.09 8.61
CA LEU A 47 0.82 14.63 8.74
C LEU A 47 -0.65 14.21 8.88
N SER A 48 -1.02 13.05 8.33
CA SER A 48 -2.30 12.43 8.69
C SER A 48 -2.27 11.96 10.15
N PRO A 49 -3.43 11.83 10.82
CA PRO A 49 -3.49 11.33 12.19
C PRO A 49 -2.78 9.99 12.36
N SER A 50 -3.03 9.05 11.44
CA SER A 50 -2.47 7.70 11.49
C SER A 50 -0.97 7.67 11.25
N LEU A 51 -0.48 8.50 10.32
CA LEU A 51 0.96 8.62 10.08
C LEU A 51 1.67 9.22 11.30
N ARG A 52 1.11 10.27 11.90
CA ARG A 52 1.67 10.88 13.12
C ARG A 52 1.74 9.87 14.27
N GLU A 53 0.68 9.09 14.50
CA GLU A 53 0.65 8.06 15.55
C GLU A 53 1.70 6.98 15.30
N TRP A 54 1.87 6.54 14.05
CA TRP A 54 2.90 5.54 13.72
C TRP A 54 4.31 6.09 13.86
N LEU A 55 4.61 7.31 13.41
CA LEU A 55 5.93 7.91 13.55
C LEU A 55 6.30 8.18 15.02
N ALA A 56 5.32 8.39 15.89
CA ALA A 56 5.50 8.46 17.34
C ALA A 56 5.85 7.10 17.98
N PHE A 57 5.65 6.00 17.24
CA PHE A 57 6.02 4.65 17.63
C PHE A 57 7.31 4.20 16.96
N ASP A 58 7.38 4.19 15.62
CA ASP A 58 8.54 3.76 14.86
C ASP A 58 8.65 4.45 13.48
N ALA A 59 9.56 5.41 13.38
CA ALA A 59 9.86 6.11 12.13
C ALA A 59 10.88 5.37 11.23
N SER A 60 11.59 4.38 11.77
CA SER A 60 12.66 3.70 11.02
C SER A 60 12.13 2.84 9.87
N ILE A 61 10.92 2.32 10.02
CA ILE A 61 10.31 1.36 9.08
C ILE A 61 9.96 1.98 7.74
N VAL A 62 9.51 3.23 7.71
CA VAL A 62 9.08 3.87 6.46
C VAL A 62 10.26 4.26 5.57
N GLY A 63 11.45 4.43 6.14
CA GLY A 63 12.68 4.69 5.39
C GLY A 63 12.73 6.04 4.68
N TRP A 64 11.97 7.04 5.16
CA TRP A 64 11.82 8.34 4.50
C TRP A 64 12.81 9.40 4.94
N PHE A 65 13.44 9.23 6.10
CA PHE A 65 14.32 10.21 6.69
C PHE A 65 15.78 9.78 6.54
N GLU A 66 16.62 10.68 6.04
CA GLU A 66 18.07 10.48 6.02
C GLU A 66 18.67 10.53 7.44
N ASP A 67 18.07 11.36 8.31
CA ASP A 67 18.44 11.55 9.71
C ASP A 67 17.17 11.60 10.58
N LEU A 68 17.12 10.76 11.62
CA LEU A 68 16.01 10.71 12.57
C LEU A 68 16.17 11.70 13.73
N GLU A 69 17.34 12.27 13.95
CA GLU A 69 17.54 13.36 14.92
C GLU A 69 16.97 14.68 14.37
N THR A 70 17.09 14.89 13.06
CA THR A 70 16.54 16.06 12.36
C THR A 70 15.65 15.65 11.18
N PRO A 71 14.51 14.98 11.43
CA PRO A 71 13.69 14.40 10.38
C PRO A 71 13.10 15.49 9.49
N ALA A 72 13.30 15.34 8.18
CA ALA A 72 12.72 16.20 7.16
C ALA A 72 12.30 15.37 5.95
N PHE A 73 11.13 15.68 5.39
CA PHE A 73 10.69 15.06 4.15
C PHE A 73 11.43 15.67 2.97
N ALA A 74 12.10 14.83 2.17
CA ALA A 74 12.55 15.22 0.85
C ALA A 74 11.34 15.45 -0.07
N ALA A 75 11.42 16.47 -0.92
CA ALA A 75 10.45 16.64 -2.01
C ALA A 75 10.69 15.55 -3.06
N SER A 76 9.62 14.91 -3.51
CA SER A 76 9.70 13.79 -4.46
C SER A 76 8.44 13.79 -5.32
N ASN A 77 8.58 14.24 -6.56
CA ASN A 77 7.48 14.19 -7.52
C ASN A 77 7.26 12.74 -8.02
N MET A 78 6.13 12.48 -8.69
CA MET A 78 5.78 11.11 -9.11
C MET A 78 6.79 10.45 -10.05
N GLY A 79 7.46 11.22 -10.91
CA GLY A 79 8.53 10.71 -11.77
C GLY A 79 9.74 10.23 -10.97
N ASP A 80 10.09 10.93 -9.88
CA ASP A 80 11.17 10.53 -8.98
C ASP A 80 10.78 9.32 -8.14
N VAL A 81 9.54 9.26 -7.65
CA VAL A 81 8.99 8.08 -6.96
C VAL A 81 9.02 6.86 -7.88
N ALA A 82 8.58 6.99 -9.14
CA ALA A 82 8.62 5.89 -10.10
C ALA A 82 10.05 5.39 -10.35
N ARG A 83 11.03 6.31 -10.42
CA ARG A 83 12.45 5.95 -10.57
C ARG A 83 13.05 5.27 -9.34
N ALA A 84 12.66 5.69 -8.14
CA ALA A 84 13.01 4.99 -6.92
C ALA A 84 12.33 3.61 -6.82
N ALA A 85 11.14 3.48 -7.40
CA ALA A 85 10.36 2.26 -7.42
C ALA A 85 10.87 1.22 -8.45
N TYR A 86 11.46 1.64 -9.57
CA TYR A 86 11.88 0.73 -10.63
C TYR A 86 13.27 1.06 -11.15
N ALA A 87 14.13 0.04 -11.23
CA ALA A 87 15.51 0.19 -11.74
C ALA A 87 15.58 0.34 -13.27
N GLU A 88 14.58 -0.16 -14.00
CA GLU A 88 14.58 -0.15 -15.48
C GLU A 88 13.90 1.09 -16.04
N GLU A 89 14.59 1.83 -16.91
CA GLU A 89 14.12 3.10 -17.50
C GLU A 89 12.80 2.97 -18.28
N ARG A 90 12.56 1.83 -18.94
CA ARG A 90 11.30 1.57 -19.65
C ARG A 90 10.09 1.59 -18.72
N HIS A 91 10.25 1.18 -17.46
CA HIS A 91 9.18 1.16 -16.46
C HIS A 91 8.93 2.56 -15.89
N THR A 92 9.93 3.45 -15.88
CA THR A 92 9.83 4.78 -15.28
C THR A 92 9.32 5.83 -16.28
N THR A 93 9.65 5.67 -17.57
CA THR A 93 9.27 6.61 -18.63
C THR A 93 7.74 6.78 -18.75
N ALA A 94 6.99 5.69 -18.55
CA ALA A 94 5.53 5.70 -18.58
C ALA A 94 4.90 6.64 -17.54
N PHE A 95 5.56 6.86 -16.41
CA PHE A 95 5.08 7.69 -15.30
C PHE A 95 5.61 9.12 -15.32
N SER A 96 6.49 9.46 -16.27
CA SER A 96 7.17 10.76 -16.30
C SER A 96 6.24 11.97 -16.43
N THR A 97 5.05 11.80 -17.00
CA THR A 97 4.06 12.88 -17.18
C THR A 97 3.06 12.99 -16.02
N LEU A 98 3.05 12.05 -15.06
CA LEU A 98 2.10 12.08 -13.95
C LEU A 98 2.20 13.35 -13.12
N SER A 99 3.44 13.79 -12.83
CA SER A 99 3.72 14.98 -12.04
C SER A 99 3.17 16.27 -12.66
N THR A 100 2.88 16.29 -13.96
CA THR A 100 2.37 17.49 -14.66
C THR A 100 0.91 17.38 -15.04
N GLN A 101 0.34 16.16 -15.11
CA GLN A 101 -0.99 15.93 -15.66
C GLN A 101 -2.04 15.51 -14.63
N ALA A 102 -1.67 14.76 -13.60
CA ALA A 102 -2.66 14.12 -12.70
C ALA A 102 -2.28 14.18 -11.22
N LEU A 103 -0.99 14.12 -10.90
CA LEU A 103 -0.49 13.96 -9.54
C LEU A 103 0.65 14.95 -9.27
N PRO A 104 0.35 16.26 -9.16
CA PRO A 104 1.37 17.30 -9.02
C PRO A 104 2.06 17.37 -7.65
N ASP A 105 1.48 16.74 -6.62
CA ASP A 105 2.03 16.75 -5.27
C ASP A 105 3.10 15.65 -5.07
N ASN A 106 3.64 15.59 -3.84
CA ASN A 106 4.72 14.68 -3.49
C ASN A 106 4.22 13.25 -3.23
N GLY A 107 5.14 12.30 -3.37
CA GLY A 107 4.91 10.91 -3.02
C GLY A 107 6.07 10.32 -2.25
N TYR A 108 5.73 9.40 -1.34
CA TYR A 108 6.70 8.74 -0.47
C TYR A 108 6.57 7.24 -0.62
N LEU A 109 7.61 6.64 -1.20
CA LEU A 109 7.66 5.20 -1.46
C LEU A 109 7.52 4.44 -0.16
N LEU A 110 6.57 3.50 -0.11
CA LEU A 110 6.36 2.63 1.04
C LEU A 110 7.22 1.36 0.89
N PRO A 111 7.64 0.76 2.01
CA PRO A 111 8.34 -0.52 1.99
C PRO A 111 7.56 -1.61 1.25
N GLY A 112 8.30 -2.58 0.72
CA GLY A 112 7.76 -3.78 0.08
C GLY A 112 7.28 -3.60 -1.36
N GLY A 113 6.79 -4.71 -1.93
CA GLY A 113 6.41 -4.79 -3.34
C GLY A 113 7.61 -5.01 -4.27
N LYS A 114 7.34 -5.56 -5.46
CA LYS A 114 8.35 -5.79 -6.50
C LYS A 114 7.82 -5.34 -7.85
N VAL A 115 6.72 -5.94 -8.27
CA VAL A 115 6.00 -5.60 -9.51
C VAL A 115 5.10 -4.40 -9.25
N VAL A 116 4.23 -4.51 -8.25
CA VAL A 116 3.45 -3.39 -7.72
C VAL A 116 4.26 -2.65 -6.66
N ARG A 117 4.37 -1.33 -6.78
CA ARG A 117 5.09 -0.46 -5.84
C ARG A 117 4.15 0.57 -5.26
N ARG A 118 4.09 0.66 -3.93
CA ARG A 118 3.12 1.51 -3.20
C ARG A 118 3.77 2.78 -2.69
N PHE A 119 3.01 3.86 -2.64
CA PHE A 119 3.48 5.13 -2.12
C PHE A 119 2.33 5.92 -1.49
N LEU A 120 2.65 6.69 -0.44
CA LEU A 120 1.76 7.70 0.12
C LEU A 120 1.75 8.91 -0.81
N TYR A 121 0.59 9.36 -1.28
CA TYR A 121 0.48 10.57 -2.10
C TYR A 121 -0.05 11.74 -1.28
N THR A 122 0.70 12.84 -1.19
CA THR A 122 0.42 13.93 -0.23
C THR A 122 -0.36 15.10 -0.84
N GLY A 123 -1.25 14.82 -1.78
CA GLY A 123 -2.21 15.80 -2.28
C GLY A 123 -3.32 16.09 -1.26
N ALA A 124 -4.56 15.76 -1.59
CA ALA A 124 -5.68 15.96 -0.68
C ALA A 124 -5.93 14.72 0.22
N THR A 125 -6.19 14.96 1.50
CA THR A 125 -6.68 13.93 2.43
C THR A 125 -8.16 13.61 2.17
N ASP A 126 -8.63 12.46 2.63
CA ASP A 126 -10.06 12.16 2.77
C ASP A 126 -10.69 12.89 3.97
N SER A 127 -11.98 12.60 4.20
CA SER A 127 -12.79 13.12 5.30
C SER A 127 -12.34 12.66 6.69
N THR A 128 -11.48 11.65 6.77
CA THR A 128 -10.84 11.19 8.02
C THR A 128 -9.47 11.85 8.26
N GLY A 129 -8.98 12.62 7.29
CA GLY A 129 -7.66 13.26 7.35
C GLY A 129 -6.53 12.37 6.86
N GLU A 130 -6.83 11.26 6.18
CA GLU A 130 -5.83 10.33 5.65
C GLU A 130 -5.48 10.61 4.19
N TYR A 131 -4.21 10.41 3.85
CA TYR A 131 -3.74 10.46 2.46
C TYR A 131 -3.87 9.10 1.80
N PRO A 132 -4.20 9.03 0.50
CA PRO A 132 -4.36 7.77 -0.18
C PRO A 132 -3.00 7.07 -0.35
N ILE A 133 -3.03 5.73 -0.32
CA ILE A 133 -1.93 4.93 -0.82
C ILE A 133 -2.21 4.60 -2.27
N LEU A 134 -1.31 5.06 -3.13
CA LEU A 134 -1.33 4.76 -4.54
C LEU A 134 -0.37 3.62 -4.85
N ALA A 135 -0.63 2.93 -5.96
CA ALA A 135 0.22 1.89 -6.48
C ALA A 135 0.59 2.18 -7.93
N PHE A 136 1.86 2.01 -8.26
CA PHE A 136 2.31 1.80 -9.62
C PHE A 136 2.31 0.31 -9.93
N ASP A 137 1.86 -0.04 -11.12
CA ASP A 137 2.04 -1.35 -11.71
C ASP A 137 2.58 -1.18 -13.12
N VAL A 138 3.48 -2.09 -13.49
CA VAL A 138 4.16 -2.13 -14.77
C VAL A 138 4.01 -3.50 -15.44
N ASP A 139 3.26 -4.42 -14.84
CA ASP A 139 2.90 -5.68 -15.47
C ASP A 139 1.74 -5.44 -16.45
N GLY A 140 2.03 -5.52 -17.74
CA GLY A 140 1.10 -5.15 -18.80
C GLY A 140 1.10 -3.65 -19.10
N LEU A 141 -0.10 -3.06 -19.17
CA LEU A 141 -0.25 -1.63 -19.42
C LEU A 141 0.05 -0.86 -18.12
N PRO A 142 1.07 0.02 -18.09
CA PRO A 142 1.41 0.73 -16.87
C PRO A 142 0.23 1.55 -16.38
N PHE A 143 -0.05 1.50 -15.08
CA PHE A 143 -1.12 2.30 -14.51
C PHE A 143 -0.74 2.80 -13.11
N VAL A 144 -1.43 3.84 -12.68
CA VAL A 144 -1.44 4.29 -11.27
C VAL A 144 -2.86 4.17 -10.72
N GLY A 145 -3.02 3.64 -9.51
CA GLY A 145 -4.33 3.46 -8.90
C GLY A 145 -4.34 3.60 -7.38
N ILE A 146 -5.52 3.81 -6.81
CA ILE A 146 -5.74 3.87 -5.36
C ILE A 146 -5.79 2.45 -4.83
N GLU A 147 -4.76 2.06 -4.08
CA GLU A 147 -4.66 0.74 -3.48
C GLU A 147 -5.38 0.70 -2.13
N GLN A 148 -5.14 1.70 -1.27
CA GLN A 148 -5.78 1.84 0.03
C GLN A 148 -6.22 3.29 0.29
N PRO A 149 -7.27 3.52 1.09
CA PRO A 149 -7.80 4.86 1.34
C PRO A 149 -6.99 5.64 2.38
N GLY A 150 -5.94 5.07 2.96
CA GLY A 150 -5.21 5.71 4.05
C GLY A 150 -3.98 4.95 4.50
N PHE A 151 -3.09 5.65 5.19
CA PHE A 151 -1.91 5.05 5.79
C PHE A 151 -2.29 4.02 6.86
N ASP A 152 -3.38 4.26 7.61
CA ASP A 152 -3.96 3.31 8.56
C ASP A 152 -4.26 1.94 7.94
N VAL A 153 -4.94 1.94 6.80
CA VAL A 153 -5.37 0.71 6.11
C VAL A 153 -4.17 0.01 5.49
N TRP A 154 -3.26 0.75 4.86
CA TRP A 154 -2.02 0.15 4.35
C TRP A 154 -1.20 -0.49 5.46
N LEU A 155 -1.02 0.21 6.58
CA LEU A 155 -0.25 -0.27 7.73
C LEU A 155 -0.88 -1.55 8.30
N ALA A 156 -2.21 -1.60 8.42
CA ALA A 156 -2.91 -2.80 8.86
C ALA A 156 -2.75 -3.98 7.89
N CYS A 157 -2.80 -3.73 6.57
CA CYS A 157 -2.54 -4.75 5.56
C CYS A 157 -1.09 -5.24 5.61
N ALA A 158 -0.14 -4.32 5.70
CA ALA A 158 1.28 -4.58 5.83
C ALA A 158 1.62 -5.42 7.08
N ALA A 159 0.92 -5.16 8.19
CA ALA A 159 1.05 -5.94 9.43
C ALA A 159 0.30 -7.29 9.39
N GLY A 160 -0.48 -7.58 8.36
CA GLY A 160 -1.34 -8.78 8.31
C GLY A 160 -2.48 -8.75 9.34
N VAL A 161 -2.89 -7.54 9.78
CA VAL A 161 -4.03 -7.31 10.65
C VAL A 161 -5.33 -7.21 9.83
N LEU A 162 -5.24 -6.65 8.63
CA LEU A 162 -6.35 -6.52 7.70
C LEU A 162 -6.01 -7.21 6.38
N PHE A 163 -6.94 -7.98 5.84
CA PHE A 163 -6.76 -8.66 4.56
C PHE A 163 -7.66 -8.01 3.51
N PRO A 164 -7.12 -7.54 2.39
CA PRO A 164 -7.92 -7.10 1.26
C PRO A 164 -8.86 -8.23 0.81
N PRO A 165 -10.15 -7.95 0.55
CA PRO A 165 -11.09 -8.97 0.09
C PRO A 165 -10.77 -9.44 -1.34
N ARG A 166 -9.93 -8.70 -2.06
CA ARG A 166 -9.42 -9.06 -3.38
C ARG A 166 -7.97 -8.62 -3.49
N GLN A 167 -7.14 -9.37 -4.21
CA GLN A 167 -5.76 -8.96 -4.51
C GLN A 167 -5.68 -8.07 -5.75
N VAL A 168 -6.53 -7.04 -5.79
CA VAL A 168 -6.58 -6.05 -6.88
C VAL A 168 -6.69 -4.66 -6.29
N ILE A 169 -6.30 -3.66 -7.08
CA ILE A 169 -6.49 -2.25 -6.74
C ILE A 169 -7.95 -1.95 -6.49
N GLY A 170 -8.19 -1.11 -5.49
CA GLY A 170 -9.55 -0.79 -5.07
C GLY A 170 -10.27 -1.93 -4.39
N SER A 171 -9.55 -2.93 -3.87
CA SER A 171 -10.13 -4.07 -3.15
C SER A 171 -11.16 -3.68 -2.08
N PHE A 172 -10.99 -2.54 -1.41
CA PHE A 172 -11.91 -2.03 -0.39
C PHE A 172 -13.06 -1.17 -0.93
N ILE A 173 -13.28 -1.05 -2.24
CA ILE A 173 -14.27 -0.12 -2.80
C ILE A 173 -15.71 -0.41 -2.36
N ASP A 174 -16.01 -1.70 -2.15
CA ASP A 174 -17.31 -2.20 -1.73
C ASP A 174 -17.40 -2.43 -0.21
N ASP A 175 -16.31 -2.15 0.53
CA ASP A 175 -16.31 -2.20 1.98
C ASP A 175 -17.21 -1.09 2.55
N GLU A 176 -18.09 -1.41 3.48
CA GLU A 176 -19.06 -0.46 4.04
C GLU A 176 -18.39 0.72 4.75
N LEU A 177 -17.22 0.48 5.36
CA LEU A 177 -16.50 1.48 6.15
C LEU A 177 -15.42 2.19 5.33
N LEU A 178 -14.64 1.43 4.56
CA LEU A 178 -13.46 1.91 3.82
C LEU A 178 -13.80 2.36 2.39
N GLY A 179 -14.84 1.80 1.80
CA GLY A 179 -15.29 2.11 0.44
C GLY A 179 -15.66 3.59 0.22
N PRO A 180 -16.36 4.28 1.15
CA PRO A 180 -16.62 5.71 1.02
C PRO A 180 -15.34 6.56 0.91
N ARG A 181 -14.28 6.21 1.66
CA ARG A 181 -12.99 6.91 1.63
C ARG A 181 -12.24 6.67 0.31
N MET A 182 -12.30 5.44 -0.20
CA MET A 182 -11.78 5.11 -1.53
C MET A 182 -12.46 5.94 -2.63
N LYS A 183 -13.79 6.07 -2.58
CA LYS A 183 -14.58 6.88 -3.53
C LYS A 183 -14.23 8.36 -3.43
N GLU A 184 -14.05 8.87 -2.22
CA GLU A 184 -13.64 10.25 -2.00
C GLU A 184 -12.28 10.56 -2.64
N HIS A 185 -11.31 9.66 -2.52
CA HIS A 185 -10.03 9.81 -3.21
C HIS A 185 -10.16 9.67 -4.73
N ALA A 186 -10.98 8.74 -5.20
CA ALA A 186 -11.26 8.56 -6.63
C ALA A 186 -11.83 9.83 -7.26
N ASP A 187 -12.79 10.47 -6.59
CA ASP A 187 -13.39 11.74 -7.03
C ASP A 187 -12.35 12.85 -7.10
N LYS A 188 -11.50 12.98 -6.06
CA LYS A 188 -10.48 14.04 -5.97
C LYS A 188 -9.34 13.87 -6.96
N LEU A 189 -8.90 12.63 -7.21
CA LEU A 189 -7.68 12.36 -8.00
C LEU A 189 -7.99 12.06 -9.45
N PHE A 190 -9.02 11.25 -9.73
CA PHE A 190 -9.18 10.61 -11.04
C PHE A 190 -10.60 10.79 -11.63
N GLY A 191 -11.39 11.72 -11.08
CA GLY A 191 -12.75 12.00 -11.54
C GLY A 191 -13.72 10.84 -11.32
N GLY A 192 -13.60 10.18 -10.16
CA GLY A 192 -14.46 9.07 -9.73
C GLY A 192 -13.95 7.68 -10.15
N ARG A 193 -12.83 7.61 -10.88
CA ARG A 193 -12.16 6.34 -11.23
C ARG A 193 -11.15 5.94 -10.16
N LEU A 194 -10.87 4.66 -10.05
CA LEU A 194 -9.87 4.16 -9.08
C LEU A 194 -8.44 4.14 -9.61
N SER A 195 -8.27 4.24 -10.93
CA SER A 195 -6.96 4.20 -11.57
C SER A 195 -6.94 4.98 -12.88
N LEU A 196 -5.72 5.30 -13.31
CA LEU A 196 -5.38 5.83 -14.62
C LEU A 196 -4.42 4.85 -15.28
N ALA A 197 -4.86 4.22 -16.37
CA ALA A 197 -3.97 3.52 -17.27
C ALA A 197 -3.20 4.54 -18.11
N LEU A 198 -1.89 4.36 -18.22
CA LEU A 198 -0.98 5.28 -18.88
C LEU A 198 -0.67 4.77 -20.29
N GLY A 199 -1.08 5.54 -21.29
CA GLY A 199 -0.78 5.27 -22.69
C GLY A 199 -1.89 4.58 -23.49
N ASP A 200 -3.13 4.51 -22.98
CA ASP A 200 -4.25 3.94 -23.73
C ASP A 200 -5.38 4.96 -23.88
N GLU A 201 -5.68 5.33 -25.13
CA GLU A 201 -6.97 5.91 -25.46
C GLU A 201 -8.04 4.81 -25.31
N GLY A 202 -8.41 4.49 -24.07
CA GLY A 202 -9.48 3.55 -23.75
C GLY A 202 -9.01 2.16 -23.34
N PHE A 203 -8.72 1.97 -22.05
CA PHE A 203 -8.52 0.66 -21.46
C PHE A 203 -9.81 0.14 -20.80
N ASP A 204 -10.25 -1.05 -21.23
CA ASP A 204 -11.27 -1.90 -20.59
C ASP A 204 -10.55 -3.19 -20.14
N PRO A 205 -10.26 -3.38 -18.82
CA PRO A 205 -9.43 -4.49 -18.36
C PRO A 205 -10.08 -5.86 -18.65
N PRO A 206 -9.31 -6.87 -19.11
CA PRO A 206 -9.82 -8.23 -19.17
C PRO A 206 -10.12 -8.75 -17.76
N ALA A 207 -11.26 -9.42 -17.63
CA ALA A 207 -11.78 -9.95 -16.37
C ALA A 207 -10.74 -10.81 -15.63
N THR A 208 -10.36 -10.40 -14.42
CA THR A 208 -9.59 -11.23 -13.48
C THR A 208 -10.45 -12.33 -12.88
N GLN A 209 -9.85 -13.48 -12.60
CA GLN A 209 -10.49 -14.57 -11.85
C GLN A 209 -10.81 -14.09 -10.42
N GLU A 210 -12.08 -14.21 -10.02
CA GLU A 210 -12.51 -14.02 -8.64
C GLU A 210 -12.19 -15.30 -7.85
N VAL A 211 -11.33 -15.18 -6.83
CA VAL A 211 -11.14 -16.21 -5.81
C VAL A 211 -11.77 -15.70 -4.54
N ASP A 212 -12.63 -16.52 -3.94
CA ASP A 212 -13.23 -16.23 -2.64
C ASP A 212 -12.14 -16.33 -1.56
N THR A 213 -11.76 -15.18 -0.97
CA THR A 213 -10.60 -15.07 -0.09
C THR A 213 -10.79 -15.72 1.28
N GLU A 214 -12.02 -15.97 1.70
CA GLU A 214 -12.33 -16.62 2.98
C GLU A 214 -11.89 -18.10 3.03
N GLU A 215 -11.59 -18.71 1.88
CA GLU A 215 -11.15 -20.11 1.77
C GLU A 215 -9.67 -20.28 1.35
N THR A 216 -8.86 -19.22 1.47
CA THR A 216 -7.43 -19.24 1.10
C THR A 216 -6.51 -19.47 2.31
N VAL A 217 -5.44 -20.25 2.10
CA VAL A 217 -4.38 -20.49 3.08
C VAL A 217 -3.01 -20.22 2.46
N LEU A 218 -2.10 -19.68 3.27
CA LEU A 218 -0.71 -19.46 2.88
C LEU A 218 0.16 -20.59 3.44
N LEU A 219 0.85 -21.29 2.54
CA LEU A 219 1.67 -22.45 2.84
C LEU A 219 3.14 -22.11 2.59
N GLY A 220 4.00 -22.48 3.54
CA GLY A 220 5.43 -22.55 3.33
C GLY A 220 5.82 -23.54 2.23
N PRO A 221 7.10 -23.58 1.83
CA PRO A 221 7.56 -24.39 0.70
C PRO A 221 7.38 -25.89 0.93
N ASN A 222 7.38 -26.32 2.19
CA ASN A 222 7.29 -27.73 2.58
C ASN A 222 5.99 -28.08 3.33
N ASP A 223 5.09 -27.12 3.53
CA ASP A 223 3.84 -27.40 4.24
C ASP A 223 2.95 -28.33 3.41
N PRO A 224 2.31 -29.34 4.03
CA PRO A 224 1.44 -30.24 3.29
C PRO A 224 0.21 -29.49 2.76
N LEU A 225 -0.23 -29.84 1.55
CA LEU A 225 -1.49 -29.37 1.00
C LEU A 225 -2.61 -30.26 1.53
N GLU A 226 -3.59 -29.67 2.20
CA GLU A 226 -4.75 -30.42 2.71
C GLU A 226 -5.62 -30.95 1.56
N ASP A 227 -6.26 -32.11 1.77
CA ASP A 227 -7.17 -32.71 0.78
C ASP A 227 -8.31 -31.73 0.43
N GLY A 228 -8.52 -31.54 -0.86
CA GLY A 228 -9.53 -30.61 -1.39
C GLY A 228 -9.03 -29.19 -1.61
N TYR A 229 -7.80 -28.84 -1.22
CA TYR A 229 -7.14 -27.60 -1.60
C TYR A 229 -6.34 -27.76 -2.90
N VAL A 230 -6.23 -26.68 -3.67
CA VAL A 230 -5.37 -26.56 -4.85
C VAL A 230 -4.50 -25.34 -4.71
N VAL A 231 -3.24 -25.44 -5.14
CA VAL A 231 -2.35 -24.28 -5.21
C VAL A 231 -2.82 -23.41 -6.36
N ILE A 232 -3.21 -22.18 -6.05
CA ILE A 232 -3.69 -21.19 -7.02
C ILE A 232 -2.61 -20.19 -7.41
N GLN A 233 -1.58 -20.05 -6.58
CA GLN A 233 -0.49 -19.13 -6.85
C GLN A 233 0.78 -19.56 -6.11
N GLU A 234 1.92 -19.44 -6.78
CA GLU A 234 3.23 -19.46 -6.14
C GLU A 234 3.73 -18.03 -5.97
N ILE A 235 4.17 -17.69 -4.76
CA ILE A 235 4.70 -16.36 -4.45
C ILE A 235 6.05 -16.50 -3.75
N VAL A 236 6.85 -15.45 -3.77
CA VAL A 236 8.11 -15.40 -3.00
C VAL A 236 7.93 -14.44 -1.85
N ASN A 237 8.26 -14.87 -0.64
CA ASN A 237 8.29 -13.99 0.51
C ASN A 237 9.26 -12.82 0.22
N PRO A 238 8.78 -11.57 0.17
CA PRO A 238 9.60 -10.45 -0.29
C PRO A 238 10.71 -10.05 0.70
N LEU A 239 10.68 -10.55 1.94
CA LEU A 239 11.65 -10.24 2.98
C LEU A 239 12.70 -11.34 3.15
N THR A 240 12.26 -12.60 3.07
CA THR A 240 13.16 -13.74 3.29
C THR A 240 13.64 -14.38 1.98
N GLY A 241 13.03 -14.05 0.85
CA GLY A 241 13.26 -14.72 -0.43
C GLY A 241 12.74 -16.15 -0.48
N THR A 242 12.02 -16.61 0.54
CA THR A 242 11.54 -18.00 0.62
C THR A 242 10.31 -18.21 -0.28
N PRO A 243 10.27 -19.28 -1.11
CA PRO A 243 9.07 -19.62 -1.87
C PRO A 243 7.89 -19.95 -0.93
N MET A 244 6.70 -19.49 -1.27
CA MET A 244 5.45 -19.77 -0.58
C MET A 244 4.37 -20.11 -1.61
N ARG A 245 3.31 -20.77 -1.17
CA ARG A 245 2.17 -21.18 -2.01
C ARG A 245 0.88 -20.64 -1.40
N VAL A 246 0.05 -20.03 -2.22
CA VAL A 246 -1.34 -19.70 -1.86
C VAL A 246 -2.19 -20.85 -2.36
N ALA A 247 -2.95 -21.46 -1.46
CA ALA A 247 -3.89 -22.51 -1.80
C ALA A 247 -5.32 -22.09 -1.46
N ALA A 248 -6.29 -22.56 -2.24
CA ALA A 248 -7.71 -22.38 -1.98
C ALA A 248 -8.43 -23.71 -2.09
N ARG A 249 -9.61 -23.86 -1.49
CA ARG A 249 -10.44 -25.03 -1.76
C ARG A 249 -10.80 -25.09 -3.24
N SER A 250 -10.67 -26.27 -3.82
CA SER A 250 -11.05 -26.57 -5.22
C SER A 250 -12.48 -26.14 -5.56
N SER A 251 -13.41 -26.15 -4.59
CA SER A 251 -14.79 -25.68 -4.74
C SER A 251 -14.94 -24.15 -4.86
N ALA A 252 -13.99 -23.38 -4.31
CA ALA A 252 -13.98 -21.92 -4.38
C ALA A 252 -13.29 -21.39 -5.65
N VAL A 253 -12.54 -22.24 -6.36
CA VAL A 253 -11.88 -21.87 -7.61
C VAL A 253 -12.88 -21.97 -8.76
N ARG A 254 -13.51 -20.85 -9.12
CA ARG A 254 -14.37 -20.76 -10.30
C ARG A 254 -13.55 -20.40 -11.53
N SER A 255 -13.47 -21.31 -12.50
CA SER A 255 -13.03 -20.97 -13.84
C SER A 255 -14.11 -20.12 -14.53
N ARG A 256 -13.77 -18.91 -14.94
CA ARG A 256 -14.46 -18.25 -16.06
C ARG A 256 -13.77 -18.63 -17.35
#